data_AF-A0A6P2EIP7-F1
#
_entry.id   AF-A0A6P2EIP7-F1
#
_cell.length_a   1.000
_cell.length_b   1.000
_cell.length_c   1.000
_cell.angle_alpha   90.00
_cell.angle_beta   90.00
_cell.angle_gamma   90.00
#
_symmetry.space_group_name_H-M   'P 1'
#
loop_
_entity.id
_entity.type
_entity.pdbx_description
1 polymer ?
#
loop_
_entity_poly.entity_id
_entity_poly.type
_entity_poly.pdbx_seq_one_letter_code
_entity_poly.pdbx_strand_id
1 'polypeptide(L)' 'MMDARPLPHYFSPDHEAYRAGLRDLVEREIAPFVNEWDEAETFPRGLYRKFAELGAPGIGYDEDLKEHP' A
#
# COMPACT_ATOMS: atom_id res chain seq x y z
N MET A 1 11.26 -4.15 -11.29
CA MET A 1 10.38 -3.10 -10.72
C MET A 1 11.19 -1.88 -10.28
N MET A 2 11.91 -1.19 -11.18
CA MET A 2 12.74 0.02 -10.93
C MET A 2 13.07 0.27 -9.46
N ASP A 3 14.19 -0.27 -8.99
CA ASP A 3 14.67 -0.04 -7.64
C ASP A 3 14.94 1.46 -7.48
N ALA A 4 14.05 2.14 -6.76
CA ALA A 4 14.10 3.59 -6.62
C ALA A 4 15.27 3.89 -5.70
N ARG A 5 16.31 4.55 -6.22
CA ARG A 5 17.48 4.94 -5.44
C ARG A 5 17.03 5.65 -4.16
N PRO A 6 17.53 5.27 -2.97
CA PRO A 6 17.10 5.87 -1.71
C PRO A 6 17.28 7.38 -1.75
N LEU A 7 16.26 8.11 -1.27
CA LEU A 7 16.22 9.56 -1.22
C LEU A 7 16.16 10.00 0.26
N PRO A 8 17.26 9.87 1.03
CA PRO A 8 17.26 10.03 2.49
C PRO A 8 16.93 11.45 2.96
N HIS A 9 17.02 12.45 2.08
CA HIS A 9 16.59 13.82 2.38
C HIS A 9 15.06 14.02 2.25
N TYR A 10 14.36 13.07 1.64
CA TYR A 10 12.91 13.11 1.40
C TYR A 10 12.17 11.96 2.11
N PHE A 11 12.81 10.79 2.28
CA PHE A 11 12.23 9.62 2.91
C PHE A 11 12.91 9.31 4.25
N SER A 12 12.11 9.23 5.31
CA SER A 12 12.54 8.75 6.62
C SER A 12 12.61 7.22 6.65
N PRO A 13 13.22 6.62 7.68
CA PRO A 13 13.16 5.17 7.89
C PRO A 13 11.72 4.62 7.90
N ASP A 14 10.76 5.37 8.45
CA ASP A 14 9.35 4.97 8.49
C ASP A 14 8.73 4.95 7.09
N HIS A 15 9.09 5.90 6.21
CA HIS A 15 8.68 5.87 4.81
C HIS A 15 9.22 4.63 4.09
N GLU A 16 10.47 4.25 4.34
CA GLU A 16 11.07 3.05 3.74
C GLU A 16 10.39 1.77 4.26
N ALA A 17 10.11 1.69 5.56
CA ALA A 17 9.41 0.56 6.16
C ALA A 17 7.99 0.40 5.60
N TYR A 18 7.24 1.51 5.48
CA TYR A 18 5.91 1.51 4.86
C TYR A 18 5.96 1.06 3.39
N ARG A 19 6.91 1.60 2.61
CA ARG A 19 7.07 1.24 1.19
C ARG A 19 7.45 -0.23 1.00
N ALA A 20 8.28 -0.79 1.90
CA ALA A 20 8.62 -2.20 1.89
C ALA A 20 7.37 -3.08 2.13
N GLY A 21 6.59 -2.78 3.18
CA GLY A 21 5.35 -3.51 3.46
C GLY A 21 4.32 -3.41 2.33
N LEU A 22 4.18 -2.23 1.72
CA LEU A 22 3.30 -2.03 0.56
C LEU A 22 3.76 -2.84 -0.65
N ARG A 23 5.08 -2.90 -0.91
CA ARG A 23 5.65 -3.68 -2.02
C ARG A 23 5.38 -5.16 -1.82
N ASP A 24 5.62 -5.70 -0.63
CA ASP A 24 5.37 -7.10 -0.32
C ASP A 24 3.89 -7.47 -0.49
N LEU A 25 2.97 -6.58 -0.09
CA LEU A 25 1.54 -6.77 -0.31
C LEU A 25 1.22 -6.81 -1.81
N VAL A 26 1.71 -5.84 -2.58
CA VAL A 26 1.45 -5.77 -4.03
C VAL A 26 2.00 -7.00 -4.75
N GLU A 27 3.23 -7.41 -4.46
CA GLU A 27 3.89 -8.53 -5.11
C GLU A 27 3.18 -9.87 -4.84
N ARG A 28 2.69 -10.06 -3.61
CA ARG A 28 2.05 -11.32 -3.20
C ARG A 28 0.56 -11.40 -3.53
N GLU A 29 -0.15 -10.28 -3.42
CA GLU A 29 -1.61 -10.28 -3.36
C GLU A 29 -2.26 -9.57 -4.54
N ILE A 30 -1.51 -8.84 -5.37
CA ILE A 30 -2.06 -8.06 -6.50
C ILE A 30 -1.41 -8.47 -7.82
N ALA A 31 -0.08 -8.42 -7.91
CA ALA A 31 0.65 -8.67 -9.15
C ALA A 31 0.30 -10.01 -9.84
N PRO A 32 0.05 -11.13 -9.12
CA PRO A 32 -0.33 -12.38 -9.78
C PRO A 32 -1.72 -12.38 -10.44
N PHE A 33 -2.61 -11.47 -10.02
CA PHE A 33 -4.04 -11.53 -10.33
C PHE A 33 -4.56 -10.32 -11.10
N VAL A 34 -3.77 -9.24 -11.20
CA VAL A 34 -4.21 -7.95 -11.76
C VAL A 34 -4.75 -8.06 -13.18
N ASN A 35 -4.19 -8.92 -14.03
CA ASN A 35 -4.65 -9.11 -15.40
C ASN A 35 -6.04 -9.75 -15.46
N GLU A 36 -6.31 -10.75 -14.61
CA GLU A 36 -7.63 -11.40 -14.55
C GLU A 36 -8.70 -10.41 -14.09
N TRP A 37 -8.36 -9.56 -13.12
CA TRP A 37 -9.29 -8.55 -12.60
C TRP A 37 -9.56 -7.43 -13.58
N ASP A 38 -8.54 -7.02 -14.35
CA ASP A 38 -8.69 -6.04 -15.43
C ASP A 38 -9.65 -6.57 -16.51
N GLU A 39 -9.44 -7.81 -16.99
CA GLU A 39 -10.33 -8.46 -17.97
C GLU A 39 -11.76 -8.65 -17.43
N ALA A 40 -11.90 -8.93 -16.14
CA ALA A 40 -13.21 -9.09 -15.48
C ALA A 40 -13.84 -7.76 -15.01
N GLU A 41 -13.19 -6.61 -15.27
CA GLU A 41 -13.61 -5.28 -14.85
C GLU A 41 -13.95 -5.20 -13.34
N THR A 42 -13.15 -5.87 -12.51
CA THR A 42 -13.42 -6.03 -11.08
C THR A 42 -12.22 -5.66 -10.21
N PHE A 43 -12.47 -5.48 -8.92
CA PHE A 43 -11.43 -5.31 -7.91
C PHE A 43 -11.85 -5.97 -6.58
N PRO A 44 -11.03 -6.85 -5.99
CA PRO A 44 -11.41 -7.54 -4.76
C PRO A 44 -11.54 -6.58 -3.57
N ARG A 45 -12.76 -6.43 -3.05
CA ARG A 45 -13.05 -5.53 -1.92
C ARG A 45 -12.25 -5.85 -0.64
N GLY A 46 -11.82 -7.10 -0.48
CA GLY A 46 -10.97 -7.51 0.65
C GLY A 46 -9.61 -6.81 0.69
N LEU A 47 -9.09 -6.33 -0.46
CA LEU A 47 -7.81 -5.62 -0.53
C LEU A 47 -7.88 -4.28 0.21
N TYR A 48 -9.03 -3.61 0.25
CA TYR A 48 -9.17 -2.36 1.01
C TYR A 48 -8.86 -2.55 2.50
N ARG A 49 -9.25 -3.69 3.08
CA ARG A 49 -8.92 -4.00 4.48
C ARG A 49 -7.42 -4.21 4.66
N LYS A 50 -6.77 -4.94 3.76
CA LYS A 50 -5.31 -5.16 3.80
C LYS A 50 -4.53 -3.85 3.67
N PHE A 51 -5.00 -2.92 2.84
CA PHE A 51 -4.42 -1.58 2.74
C PHE A 51 -4.66 -0.74 4.00
N ALA A 52 -5.83 -0.87 4.63
CA ALA A 52 -6.15 -0.21 5.90
C ALA A 52 -5.24 -0.70 7.04
N GLU A 53 -4.95 -2.00 7.11
CA GLU A 53 -4.01 -2.58 8.08
C GLU A 53 -2.58 -2.04 7.93
N LEU A 54 -2.18 -1.62 6.72
CA LEU A 54 -0.91 -0.95 6.46
C LEU A 54 -0.95 0.57 6.73
N GLY A 55 -2.10 1.14 7.10
CA GLY A 55 -2.28 2.56 7.35
C GLY A 55 -2.43 3.43 6.09
N ALA A 56 -2.62 2.83 4.91
CA ALA A 56 -2.71 3.56 3.64
C ALA A 56 -3.84 4.61 3.57
N PRO A 57 -5.06 4.35 4.08
CA PRO A 57 -6.15 5.34 4.05
C PRO A 57 -5.91 6.56 4.95
N GLY A 58 -4.99 6.47 5.92
CA GLY A 58 -4.71 7.53 6.89
C GLY A 58 -3.52 8.42 6.53
N ILE A 59 -2.90 8.24 5.35
CA ILE A 59 -1.74 9.06 4.95
C ILE A 59 -2.17 10.54 4.85
N GLY A 60 -1.50 11.40 5.61
CA GLY A 60 -1.77 12.85 5.62
C GLY A 60 -2.78 13.32 6.67
N TYR A 61 -3.31 12.41 7.49
CA TYR A 61 -4.14 12.73 8.65
C TYR A 61 -3.39 12.46 9.96
N ASP A 62 -3.62 13.31 10.97
CA ASP A 62 -3.12 13.07 12.33
C ASP A 62 -3.61 11.70 12.83
N GLU A 63 -2.76 10.99 13.58
CA GLU A 63 -3.06 9.64 14.09
C GLU A 63 -4.39 9.61 14.88
N ASP A 64 -4.67 10.67 15.64
CA ASP A 64 -5.90 10.83 16.43
C ASP A 64 -7.17 10.93 15.58
N LEU A 65 -7.06 11.22 14.27
CA LEU A 65 -8.17 11.31 13.33
C LEU A 65 -8.35 10.03 12.50
N LYS A 66 -7.43 9.08 12.58
CA LYS A 66 -7.48 7.82 11.83
C LYS A 66 -8.46 6.81 12.44
N GLU A 67 -8.73 6.92 13.75
CA GLU A 67 -9.76 6.13 14.43
C GLU A 67 -11.11 6.85 14.38
N HIS A 68 -11.81 6.73 13.25
CA HIS A 68 -13.26 6.97 13.22
C HIS A 68 -14.01 5.65 13.01
N PRO A 69 -15.12 5.42 13.75
CA PRO A 69 -15.84 4.15 13.82
C PRO A 69 -16.47 3.69 12.50
#